data_AF-A0AAU8ILR6-F1
#
_entry.id   AF-A0AAU8ILR6-F1
#
_cell.length_a   1.000
_cell.length_b   1.000
_cell.length_c   1.000
_cell.angle_alpha   90.00
_cell.angle_beta   90.00
_cell.angle_gamma   90.00
#
_symmetry.space_group_name_H-M   'P 1'
#
loop_
_entity.id
_entity.type
_entity.pdbx_description
1 polymer ?
#
loop_
_entity_poly.entity_id
_entity_poly.type
_entity_poly.pdbx_seq_one_letter_code
_entity_poly.pdbx_strand_id
1 'polypeptide(L)'
;MEDILTFIVLPAIYLVLLMGYLFVAPFIALLRAAALVSELLWRYVQVLDGVLRRRTPEFTTVPRHRPADELAHRNYFFGPATRDLRELLVQGRQMYLRTVTDTGRRVRTRQFTAPTVHRALSIPYGLTLYVGLGVGAIFAAPLLGLLLGVQALGVALLAGGARLLALTLRGVDRAVMILRGLPRGMLCPSCFERVPYPAYDCPRDRCRRRHADIRPGTFGLVRRRCACGQRMPTLLMLMGKDTRLSGHCVHAHCGKPMNQDAGHMSEVILPLIGGRAAGKTQLMAAMVKSLEDAAADGGAELRLADPESRDAQEVLNEVLEIQGHTRPTQKDLPRAHSFVLGTGRGRRLVHVFDTAGERFVNREETDALRYIREARTFVFVLDPMAVDAFWTRLDAEGPKVDRTLASTVDPEDVFARSVQTVRTMGTRLDRSRLAVAVSKRDLLSGRSALLPDSPDDTESVRKWLSERLGLRNLVETMDLDFGEVRFFCTAAVADDEGRVDPSVTTFVDWCMNG
;
A
#
# COMPACT_ATOMS: atom_id res chain seq x y z
N MET A 1 -9.01 67.48 79.98
CA MET A 1 -9.37 66.04 79.98
C MET A 1 -9.77 65.56 78.60
N GLU A 2 -10.58 66.32 77.86
CA GLU A 2 -10.98 65.98 76.49
C GLU A 2 -9.80 65.82 75.52
N ASP A 3 -8.77 66.67 75.61
CA ASP A 3 -7.57 66.57 74.77
C ASP A 3 -6.73 65.32 75.06
N ILE A 4 -6.62 64.89 76.32
CA ILE A 4 -5.87 63.68 76.69
C ILE A 4 -6.61 62.43 76.19
N LEU A 5 -7.94 62.44 76.27
CA LEU A 5 -8.79 61.34 75.82
C LEU A 5 -8.73 61.16 74.29
N THR A 6 -8.73 62.26 73.53
CA THR A 6 -8.72 62.24 72.06
C THR A 6 -7.33 62.02 71.47
N PHE A 7 -6.28 62.63 72.05
CA PHE A 7 -4.93 62.57 71.48
C PHE A 7 -4.04 61.43 72.02
N ILE A 8 -4.36 60.82 73.16
CA ILE A 8 -3.53 59.76 73.77
C ILE A 8 -4.31 58.46 73.94
N VAL A 9 -5.51 58.51 74.54
CA VAL A 9 -6.26 57.29 74.86
C VAL A 9 -6.83 56.62 73.61
N LEU A 10 -7.43 57.38 72.69
CA LEU A 10 -7.99 56.85 71.44
C LEU A 10 -6.94 56.20 70.52
N PRO A 11 -5.75 56.81 70.29
CA PRO A 11 -4.67 56.16 69.54
C PRO A 11 -4.10 54.93 70.24
N ALA A 12 -3.97 54.94 71.57
CA ALA A 12 -3.50 53.79 72.34
C ALA A 12 -4.48 52.60 72.23
N ILE A 13 -5.79 52.85 72.34
CA ILE A 13 -6.83 51.81 72.13
C ILE A 13 -6.78 51.29 70.69
N TYR A 14 -6.62 52.17 69.69
CA TYR A 14 -6.46 51.76 68.29
C TYR A 14 -5.23 50.87 68.08
N LEU A 15 -4.10 51.20 68.69
CA LEU A 15 -2.87 50.39 68.61
C LEU A 15 -3.06 48.99 69.23
N VAL A 16 -3.75 48.89 70.38
CA VAL A 16 -4.08 47.59 70.99
C VAL A 16 -4.99 46.77 70.09
N LEU A 17 -6.03 47.39 69.52
CA LEU A 17 -6.94 46.73 68.57
C LEU A 17 -6.21 46.31 67.28
N LEU A 18 -5.30 47.14 66.76
CA LEU A 18 -4.49 46.83 65.58
C LEU A 18 -3.53 45.67 65.85
N MET A 19 -2.92 45.62 67.04
CA MET A 19 -2.06 44.52 67.47
C MET A 19 -2.84 43.21 67.61
N GLY A 20 -4.03 43.24 68.21
CA GLY A 20 -4.94 42.10 68.23
C GLY A 20 -5.35 41.66 66.82
N TYR A 21 -5.62 42.61 65.93
CA TYR A 21 -5.94 42.34 64.53
C TYR A 21 -4.78 41.68 63.78
N LEU A 22 -3.53 42.10 64.00
CA LEU A 22 -2.35 41.50 63.37
C LEU A 22 -2.18 40.01 63.68
N PHE A 23 -2.70 39.54 64.82
CA PHE A 23 -2.72 38.11 65.15
C PHE A 23 -3.72 37.32 64.29
N VAL A 24 -4.86 37.92 63.94
CA VAL A 24 -5.93 37.31 63.12
C VAL A 24 -5.70 37.52 61.62
N ALA A 25 -5.02 38.59 61.25
CA ALA A 25 -4.64 38.96 59.88
C ALA A 25 -4.09 37.81 59.01
N PRO A 26 -3.13 36.97 59.46
CA PRO A 26 -2.63 35.85 58.64
C PRO A 26 -3.71 34.82 58.33
N PHE A 27 -4.63 34.54 59.26
CA PHE A 27 -5.74 33.61 59.04
C PHE A 27 -6.72 34.17 57.99
N ILE A 28 -7.03 35.46 58.05
CA ILE A 28 -7.87 36.14 57.06
C ILE A 28 -7.21 36.09 55.67
N ALA A 29 -5.90 36.38 55.59
CA ALA A 29 -5.14 36.31 54.35
C ALA A 29 -5.14 34.88 53.78
N LEU A 30 -4.94 33.86 54.62
CA LEU A 30 -4.96 32.46 54.21
C LEU A 30 -6.34 32.02 53.70
N LEU A 31 -7.42 32.37 54.41
CA LEU A 31 -8.79 32.09 53.96
C LEU A 31 -9.08 32.76 52.62
N ARG A 32 -8.61 34.00 52.44
CA ARG A 32 -8.78 34.70 51.17
C ARG A 32 -8.00 34.04 50.02
N ALA A 33 -6.77 33.61 50.29
CA ALA A 33 -5.93 32.86 49.36
C ALA A 33 -6.61 31.56 48.94
N ALA A 34 -7.08 30.77 49.92
CA ALA A 34 -7.80 29.52 49.69
C ALA A 34 -9.08 29.73 48.85
N ALA A 35 -9.87 30.78 49.17
CA ALA A 35 -11.05 31.11 48.40
C ALA A 35 -10.75 31.47 46.93
N LEU A 36 -9.64 32.19 46.67
CA LEU A 36 -9.22 32.51 45.30
C LEU A 36 -8.76 31.24 44.54
N VAL A 37 -7.97 30.38 45.19
CA VAL A 37 -7.52 29.12 44.59
C VAL A 37 -8.74 28.25 44.22
N SER A 38 -9.70 28.10 45.14
CA SER A 38 -10.94 27.36 44.90
C SER A 38 -11.78 27.94 43.76
N GLU A 39 -11.92 29.28 43.68
CA GLU A 39 -12.63 29.94 42.58
C GLU A 39 -11.94 29.70 41.23
N LEU A 40 -10.61 29.77 41.18
CA LEU A 40 -9.82 29.53 39.97
C LEU A 40 -9.90 28.07 39.51
N LEU A 41 -9.83 27.12 40.44
CA LEU A 41 -9.99 25.69 40.15
C LEU A 41 -11.39 25.38 39.61
N TRP A 42 -12.43 25.93 40.24
CA TRP A 42 -13.81 25.76 39.79
C TRP A 42 -14.01 26.31 38.38
N ARG A 43 -13.51 27.52 38.11
CA ARG A 43 -13.57 28.12 36.76
C ARG A 43 -12.74 27.34 35.74
N TYR A 44 -11.61 26.76 36.14
CA TYR A 44 -10.82 25.90 35.25
C TYR A 44 -11.61 24.65 34.83
N VAL A 45 -12.33 24.01 35.75
CA VAL A 45 -13.22 22.88 35.44
C VAL A 45 -14.33 23.30 34.47
N GLN A 46 -14.90 24.50 34.63
CA GLN A 46 -15.90 25.04 33.70
C GLN A 46 -15.32 25.28 32.30
N VAL A 47 -14.10 25.81 32.20
CA VAL A 47 -13.38 25.95 30.91
C VAL A 47 -13.12 24.59 30.27
N LEU A 48 -12.70 23.60 31.08
CA LEU A 48 -12.47 22.24 30.60
C LEU A 48 -13.75 21.59 30.06
N ASP A 49 -14.87 21.68 30.78
CA ASP A 49 -16.19 21.20 30.34
C ASP A 49 -16.68 21.97 29.10
N GLY A 50 -16.44 23.28 29.07
CA GLY A 50 -16.74 24.17 27.96
C GLY A 50 -16.04 23.76 26.67
N VAL A 51 -14.72 23.54 26.72
CA VAL A 51 -13.89 23.18 25.57
C VAL A 51 -14.15 21.73 25.12
N LEU A 52 -14.20 20.77 26.04
CA LEU A 52 -14.30 19.36 25.68
C LEU A 52 -15.71 18.90 25.32
N ARG A 53 -16.73 19.30 26.12
CA ARG A 53 -18.11 18.81 26.00
C ARG A 53 -19.06 19.81 25.33
N ARG A 54 -19.20 21.02 25.88
CA ARG A 54 -20.24 21.97 25.44
C ARG A 54 -19.96 22.59 24.08
N ARG A 55 -18.70 22.90 23.79
CA ARG A 55 -18.20 23.40 22.49
C ARG A 55 -19.02 24.57 21.92
N THR A 56 -19.47 25.47 22.80
CA THR A 56 -20.21 26.70 22.41
C THR A 56 -19.24 27.71 21.77
N PRO A 57 -19.74 28.71 21.00
CA PRO A 57 -18.91 29.72 20.36
C PRO A 57 -17.99 30.47 21.35
N GLU A 58 -18.46 30.65 22.58
CA GLU A 58 -17.70 31.27 23.68
C GLU A 58 -16.42 30.49 24.04
N PHE A 59 -16.47 29.16 23.91
CA PHE A 59 -15.34 28.28 24.22
C PHE A 59 -14.56 27.81 22.97
N THR A 60 -14.88 28.31 21.77
CA THR A 60 -14.15 27.97 20.54
C THR A 60 -13.59 29.23 19.88
N THR A 61 -12.41 29.68 20.33
CA THR A 61 -11.75 30.86 19.76
C THR A 61 -10.85 30.53 18.56
N VAL A 62 -10.29 29.31 18.52
CA VAL A 62 -9.60 28.83 17.32
C VAL A 62 -10.67 28.50 16.25
N PRO A 63 -10.48 28.85 14.96
CA PRO A 63 -11.44 28.57 13.88
C PRO A 63 -11.43 27.09 13.47
N ARG A 64 -12.59 26.41 13.41
CA ARG A 64 -12.67 24.94 13.17
C ARG A 64 -11.95 24.55 11.88
N HIS A 65 -11.30 23.38 11.89
CA HIS A 65 -10.72 22.82 10.69
C HIS A 65 -11.83 22.62 9.65
N ARG A 66 -11.77 23.35 8.53
CA ARG A 66 -12.80 23.27 7.49
C ARG A 66 -12.47 22.09 6.58
N PRO A 67 -13.42 21.15 6.37
CA PRO A 67 -13.23 20.06 5.40
C PRO A 67 -13.12 20.53 3.94
N ALA A 68 -13.26 21.83 3.66
CA ALA A 68 -13.12 22.36 2.31
C ALA A 68 -11.69 22.22 1.78
N ASP A 69 -10.69 22.29 2.68
CA ASP A 69 -9.27 22.17 2.31
C ASP A 69 -8.77 20.72 2.33
N GLU A 70 -9.53 19.80 2.94
CA GLU A 70 -9.13 18.40 3.11
C GLU A 70 -10.28 17.43 2.75
N LEU A 71 -9.99 16.45 1.89
CA LEU A 71 -10.96 15.47 1.42
C LEU A 71 -11.65 14.67 2.55
N ALA A 72 -11.04 14.57 3.73
CA ALA A 72 -11.53 13.79 4.87
C ALA A 72 -11.29 14.47 6.22
N HIS A 73 -12.07 14.07 7.24
CA HIS A 73 -11.88 14.55 8.60
C HIS A 73 -10.65 13.92 9.25
N ARG A 74 -9.85 14.75 9.92
CA ARG A 74 -8.73 14.29 10.75
C ARG A 74 -9.24 13.53 11.98
N ASN A 75 -8.54 12.46 12.33
CA ASN A 75 -8.73 11.77 13.58
C ASN A 75 -8.38 12.71 14.75
N TYR A 76 -9.08 12.58 15.88
CA TYR A 76 -8.97 13.49 17.02
C TYR A 76 -7.51 13.67 17.51
N PHE A 77 -6.77 12.57 17.59
CA PHE A 77 -5.38 12.56 18.07
C PHE A 77 -4.34 13.12 17.09
N PHE A 78 -4.73 13.45 15.86
CA PHE A 78 -3.85 13.95 14.79
C PHE A 78 -4.09 15.44 14.45
N GLY A 79 -4.78 16.17 15.32
CA GLY A 79 -4.98 17.62 15.17
C GLY A 79 -5.95 18.21 16.18
N PRO A 80 -7.21 17.75 16.24
CA PRO A 80 -8.19 18.30 17.18
C PRO A 80 -7.73 18.31 18.65
N ALA A 81 -7.05 17.26 19.13
CA ALA A 81 -6.59 17.19 20.51
C ALA A 81 -5.53 18.25 20.88
N THR A 82 -4.57 18.52 19.98
CA THR A 82 -3.53 19.54 20.21
C THR A 82 -4.11 20.96 20.14
N ARG A 83 -5.14 21.13 19.33
CA ARG A 83 -5.92 22.35 19.22
C ARG A 83 -6.74 22.61 20.48
N ASP A 84 -7.45 21.61 20.99
CA ASP A 84 -8.21 21.73 22.24
C ASP A 84 -7.28 22.06 23.42
N LEU A 85 -6.06 21.51 23.43
CA LEU A 85 -5.04 21.89 24.41
C LEU A 85 -4.59 23.37 24.28
N ARG A 86 -4.44 23.87 23.05
CA ARG A 86 -4.14 25.29 22.82
C ARG A 86 -5.29 26.20 23.26
N GLU A 87 -6.52 25.79 23.03
CA GLU A 87 -7.72 26.50 23.48
C GLU A 87 -7.77 26.58 25.01
N LEU A 88 -7.51 25.47 25.71
CA LEU A 88 -7.41 25.42 27.17
C LEU A 88 -6.32 26.36 27.70
N LEU A 89 -5.15 26.41 27.04
CA LEU A 89 -4.06 27.31 27.44
C LEU A 89 -4.45 28.79 27.27
N VAL A 90 -5.06 29.16 26.14
CA VAL A 90 -5.47 30.54 25.85
C VAL A 90 -6.58 30.98 26.80
N GLN A 91 -7.65 30.19 26.93
CA GLN A 91 -8.78 30.52 27.79
C GLN A 91 -8.41 30.43 29.27
N GLY A 92 -7.60 29.45 29.66
CA GLY A 92 -7.10 29.32 31.03
C GLY A 92 -6.30 30.54 31.46
N ARG A 93 -5.41 31.05 30.60
CA ARG A 93 -4.66 32.29 30.85
C ARG A 93 -5.57 33.50 30.96
N GLN A 94 -6.53 33.65 30.05
CA GLN A 94 -7.48 34.77 30.09
C GLN A 94 -8.37 34.72 31.35
N MET A 95 -8.84 33.53 31.72
CA MET A 95 -9.62 33.28 32.92
C MET A 95 -8.84 33.62 34.18
N TYR A 96 -7.57 33.20 34.28
CA TYR A 96 -6.70 33.52 35.40
C TYR A 96 -6.52 35.03 35.55
N LEU A 97 -6.10 35.71 34.48
CA LEU A 97 -5.87 37.15 34.49
C LEU A 97 -7.13 37.92 34.88
N ARG A 98 -8.27 37.66 34.23
CA ARG A 98 -9.54 38.34 34.53
C ARG A 98 -9.99 38.12 35.97
N THR A 99 -9.92 36.89 36.46
CA THR A 99 -10.38 36.55 37.82
C THR A 99 -9.52 37.26 38.88
N VAL A 100 -8.19 37.26 38.71
CA VAL A 100 -7.28 37.97 39.63
C VAL A 100 -7.48 39.49 39.55
N THR A 101 -7.58 40.07 38.35
CA THR A 101 -7.76 41.52 38.19
C THR A 101 -9.11 42.00 38.71
N ASP A 102 -10.19 41.28 38.44
CA ASP A 102 -11.55 41.67 38.87
C ASP A 102 -11.70 41.54 40.38
N THR A 103 -11.07 40.53 40.96
CA THR A 103 -11.06 40.33 42.40
C THR A 103 -10.22 41.39 43.10
N GLY A 104 -9.04 41.71 42.56
CA GLY A 104 -8.21 42.82 43.03
C GLY A 104 -8.94 44.17 42.93
N ARG A 105 -9.62 44.45 41.81
CA ARG A 105 -10.47 45.65 41.66
C ARG A 105 -11.58 45.72 42.70
N ARG A 106 -12.28 44.60 42.97
CA ARG A 106 -13.33 44.54 43.99
C ARG A 106 -12.81 44.82 45.41
N VAL A 107 -11.61 44.33 45.75
CA VAL A 107 -10.96 44.65 47.02
C VAL A 107 -10.55 46.12 47.06
N ARG A 108 -9.95 46.64 45.98
CA ARG A 108 -9.56 48.05 45.85
C ARG A 108 -10.74 48.98 46.08
N THR A 109 -11.85 48.71 45.40
CA THR A 109 -13.02 49.59 45.44
C THR A 109 -13.67 49.60 46.81
N ARG A 110 -13.87 48.43 47.41
CA ARG A 110 -14.57 48.27 48.69
C ARG A 110 -13.77 48.70 49.91
N GLN A 111 -12.43 48.69 49.84
CA GLN A 111 -11.59 48.93 51.03
C GLN A 111 -10.81 50.24 50.99
N PHE A 112 -10.47 50.74 49.80
CA PHE A 112 -9.60 51.91 49.64
C PHE A 112 -10.30 53.11 49.01
N THR A 113 -11.07 52.93 47.93
CA THR A 113 -11.68 54.07 47.21
C THR A 113 -13.04 54.48 47.75
N ALA A 114 -13.89 53.51 48.12
CA ALA A 114 -15.21 53.74 48.68
C ALA A 114 -15.47 52.79 49.86
N PRO A 115 -14.76 52.96 50.99
CA PRO A 115 -14.91 52.08 52.14
C PRO A 115 -16.27 52.26 52.81
N THR A 116 -16.91 51.15 53.15
CA THR A 116 -18.21 51.13 53.86
C THR A 116 -18.06 51.41 55.37
N VAL A 117 -16.84 51.34 55.89
CA VAL A 117 -16.48 51.56 57.30
C VAL A 117 -15.39 52.64 57.36
N HIS A 118 -15.14 53.23 58.53
CA HIS A 118 -14.03 54.17 58.73
C HIS A 118 -12.68 53.63 58.20
N ARG A 119 -11.93 54.52 57.54
CA ARG A 119 -10.65 54.23 56.87
C ARG A 119 -9.61 53.55 57.76
N ALA A 120 -9.61 53.87 59.06
CA ALA A 120 -8.68 53.29 60.04
C ALA A 120 -8.82 51.77 60.20
N LEU A 121 -10.00 51.21 59.91
CA LEU A 121 -10.26 49.76 59.93
C LEU A 121 -10.22 49.16 58.52
N SER A 122 -10.67 49.89 57.50
CA SER A 122 -10.74 49.37 56.13
C SER A 122 -9.37 49.20 55.46
N ILE A 123 -8.40 50.07 55.76
CA ILE A 123 -7.04 50.02 55.17
C ILE A 123 -6.26 48.77 55.62
N PRO A 124 -6.07 48.49 56.93
CA PRO A 124 -5.35 47.29 57.36
C PRO A 124 -6.04 46.01 56.90
N TYR A 125 -7.38 45.99 56.89
CA TYR A 125 -8.15 44.88 56.34
C TYR A 125 -8.00 44.72 54.81
N GLY A 126 -7.99 45.82 54.06
CA GLY A 126 -7.73 45.80 52.63
C GLY A 126 -6.32 45.30 52.30
N LEU A 127 -5.32 45.64 53.10
CA LEU A 127 -3.94 45.19 52.93
C LEU A 127 -3.81 43.67 53.13
N THR A 128 -4.44 43.12 54.18
CA THR A 128 -4.41 41.66 54.41
C THR A 128 -5.14 40.88 53.33
N LEU A 129 -6.24 41.42 52.78
CA LEU A 129 -6.90 40.84 51.62
C LEU A 129 -6.01 40.87 50.36
N TYR A 130 -5.23 41.92 50.15
CA TYR A 130 -4.24 41.98 49.06
C TYR A 130 -3.11 40.96 49.23
N VAL A 131 -2.58 40.82 50.44
CA VAL A 131 -1.58 39.79 50.76
C VAL A 131 -2.15 38.41 50.47
N GLY A 132 -3.36 38.11 50.95
CA GLY A 132 -4.06 36.86 50.66
C GLY A 132 -4.30 36.62 49.17
N LEU A 133 -4.67 37.66 48.42
CA LEU A 133 -4.81 37.62 46.95
C LEU A 133 -3.49 37.29 46.25
N GLY A 134 -2.39 37.94 46.66
CA GLY A 134 -1.05 37.71 46.11
C GLY A 134 -0.59 36.29 46.36
N VAL A 135 -0.70 35.83 47.61
CA VAL A 135 -0.38 34.44 48.01
C VAL A 135 -1.23 33.45 47.21
N GLY A 136 -2.56 33.65 47.15
CA GLY A 136 -3.45 32.78 46.40
C GLY A 136 -3.12 32.74 44.89
N ALA A 137 -2.77 33.88 44.29
CA ALA A 137 -2.40 33.95 42.88
C ALA A 137 -1.08 33.21 42.58
N ILE A 138 -0.09 33.33 43.48
CA ILE A 138 1.19 32.62 43.40
C ILE A 138 1.00 31.11 43.52
N PHE A 139 0.15 30.64 44.42
CA PHE A 139 -0.13 29.20 44.58
C PHE A 139 -1.04 28.62 43.49
N ALA A 140 -2.00 29.40 42.98
CA ALA A 140 -2.92 28.93 41.94
C ALA A 140 -2.22 28.72 40.59
N ALA A 141 -1.27 29.58 40.22
CA ALA A 141 -0.57 29.49 38.93
C ALA A 141 0.14 28.13 38.69
N PRO A 142 1.02 27.62 39.59
CA PRO A 142 1.67 26.32 39.40
C PRO A 142 0.67 25.18 39.47
N LEU A 143 -0.39 25.28 40.29
CA LEU A 143 -1.43 24.24 40.36
C LEU A 143 -2.19 24.11 39.03
N LEU A 144 -2.62 25.22 38.45
CA LEU A 144 -3.26 25.23 37.13
C LEU A 144 -2.29 24.79 36.03
N GLY A 145 -1.02 25.21 36.12
CA GLY A 145 0.04 24.77 35.22
C GLY A 145 0.26 23.25 35.27
N LEU A 146 0.24 22.66 36.47
CA LEU A 146 0.34 21.22 36.67
C LEU A 146 -0.86 20.48 36.06
N LEU A 147 -2.09 20.97 36.28
CA LEU A 147 -3.29 20.38 35.69
C LEU A 147 -3.24 20.40 34.16
N LEU A 148 -2.83 21.52 33.56
CA LEU A 148 -2.63 21.64 32.12
C LEU A 148 -1.51 20.73 31.63
N GLY A 149 -0.42 20.61 32.39
CA GLY A 149 0.70 19.71 32.10
C GLY A 149 0.28 18.24 32.09
N VAL A 150 -0.52 17.79 33.06
CA VAL A 150 -1.09 16.43 33.11
C VAL A 150 -1.98 16.17 31.89
N GLN A 151 -2.82 17.14 31.51
CA GLN A 151 -3.65 17.03 30.30
C GLN A 151 -2.81 16.98 29.02
N ALA A 152 -1.78 17.83 28.92
CA ALA A 152 -0.84 17.84 27.81
C ALA A 152 -0.12 16.50 27.67
N LEU A 153 0.35 15.94 28.79
CA LEU A 153 0.97 14.61 28.84
C LEU A 153 -0.02 13.52 28.40
N GLY A 154 -1.26 13.54 28.89
CA GLY A 154 -2.30 12.60 28.47
C GLY A 154 -2.58 12.66 26.97
N VAL A 155 -2.71 13.86 26.40
CA VAL A 155 -2.86 14.06 24.95
C VAL A 155 -1.63 13.56 24.19
N ALA A 156 -0.42 13.83 24.67
CA ALA A 156 0.82 13.39 24.05
C ALA A 156 0.94 11.86 24.04
N LEU A 157 0.64 11.19 25.15
CA LEU A 157 0.64 9.72 25.26
C LEU A 157 -0.40 9.09 24.35
N LEU A 158 -1.65 9.60 24.34
CA LEU A 158 -2.70 9.08 23.47
C LEU A 158 -2.40 9.33 21.98
N ALA A 159 -1.84 10.48 21.63
CA ALA A 159 -1.42 10.77 20.27
C ALA A 159 -0.20 9.94 19.84
N GLY A 160 0.74 9.69 20.76
CA GLY A 160 1.86 8.77 20.55
C GLY A 160 1.36 7.34 20.32
N GLY A 161 0.48 6.84 21.19
CA GLY A 161 -0.16 5.53 21.06
C GLY A 161 -0.96 5.39 19.76
N ALA A 162 -1.71 6.42 19.35
CA ALA A 162 -2.42 6.44 18.08
C ALA A 162 -1.47 6.39 16.87
N ARG A 163 -0.32 7.09 16.92
CA ARG A 163 0.71 7.01 15.87
C ARG A 163 1.37 5.63 15.83
N LEU A 164 1.72 5.08 16.98
CA LEU A 164 2.28 3.74 17.07
C LEU A 164 1.30 2.69 16.51
N LEU A 165 0.02 2.77 16.89
CA LEU A 165 -1.02 1.90 16.35
C LEU A 165 -1.20 2.07 14.84
N ALA A 166 -1.11 3.30 14.31
CA ALA A 166 -1.15 3.52 12.87
C ALA A 166 0.03 2.84 12.15
N LEU A 167 1.24 2.92 12.73
CA LEU A 167 2.44 2.29 12.18
C LEU A 167 2.37 0.76 12.25
N THR A 168 1.91 0.19 13.36
CA THR A 168 1.75 -1.26 13.49
C THR A 168 0.72 -1.78 12.50
N LEU A 169 -0.43 -1.09 12.37
CA LEU A 169 -1.47 -1.45 11.40
C LEU A 169 -0.98 -1.35 9.95
N ARG A 170 -0.16 -0.33 9.61
CA ARG A 170 0.50 -0.23 8.30
C ARG A 170 1.49 -1.37 8.07
N GLY A 171 2.24 -1.75 9.11
CA GLY A 171 3.17 -2.89 9.06
C GLY A 171 2.43 -4.21 8.81
N VAL A 172 1.29 -4.42 9.48
CA VAL A 172 0.43 -5.58 9.26
C VAL A 172 -0.12 -5.61 7.84
N ASP A 173 -0.65 -4.50 7.33
CA ASP A 173 -1.16 -4.41 5.96
C ASP A 173 -0.05 -4.69 4.92
N ARG A 174 1.17 -4.23 5.19
CA ARG A 174 2.35 -4.52 4.37
C ARG A 174 2.76 -5.99 4.44
N ALA A 175 2.80 -6.58 5.62
CA ALA A 175 3.11 -7.99 5.82
C ALA A 175 2.10 -8.87 5.08
N VAL A 176 0.82 -8.51 5.14
CA VAL A 176 -0.25 -9.16 4.39
C VAL A 176 -0.02 -9.09 2.89
N MET A 177 0.33 -7.92 2.34
CA MET A 177 0.63 -7.79 0.92
C MET A 177 1.82 -8.67 0.52
N ILE A 178 2.84 -8.77 1.36
CA ILE A 178 4.01 -9.63 1.13
C ILE A 178 3.58 -11.11 1.14
N LEU A 179 2.81 -11.54 2.14
CA LEU A 179 2.29 -12.92 2.26
C LEU A 179 1.38 -13.31 1.09
N ARG A 180 0.74 -12.34 0.43
CA ARG A 180 -0.07 -12.54 -0.78
C ARG A 180 0.73 -12.47 -2.09
N GLY A 181 2.06 -12.40 -2.03
CA GLY A 181 2.91 -12.31 -3.22
C GLY A 181 2.89 -10.94 -3.91
N LEU A 182 2.50 -9.88 -3.21
CA LEU A 182 2.42 -8.50 -3.74
C LEU A 182 3.40 -7.52 -3.05
N PRO A 183 4.69 -7.85 -2.88
CA PRO A 183 5.64 -6.98 -2.19
C PRO A 183 5.88 -5.66 -2.95
N ARG A 184 5.68 -5.62 -4.27
CA ARG A 184 5.91 -4.44 -5.11
C ARG A 184 4.63 -3.66 -5.48
N GLY A 185 3.48 -4.03 -4.90
CA GLY A 185 2.18 -3.45 -5.25
C GLY A 185 1.43 -4.25 -6.32
N MET A 186 0.32 -3.68 -6.79
CA MET A 186 -0.62 -4.27 -7.74
C MET A 186 -0.35 -3.80 -9.15
N LEU A 187 -0.51 -4.66 -10.15
CA LEU A 187 -0.45 -4.22 -11.55
C LEU A 187 -1.75 -3.48 -11.91
N CYS A 188 -1.64 -2.36 -12.61
CA CYS A 188 -2.82 -1.69 -13.17
C CYS A 188 -3.13 -2.28 -14.56
N PRO A 189 -4.37 -2.74 -14.83
CA PRO A 189 -4.74 -3.34 -16.12
C PRO A 189 -4.79 -2.32 -17.28
N SER A 190 -4.64 -1.02 -17.00
CA SER A 190 -4.76 0.03 -18.01
C SER A 190 -3.47 0.75 -18.33
N CYS A 191 -2.58 0.93 -17.34
CA CYS A 191 -1.27 1.55 -17.55
C CYS A 191 -0.10 0.59 -17.34
N PHE A 192 -0.37 -0.62 -16.85
CA PHE A 192 0.62 -1.68 -16.66
C PHE A 192 1.80 -1.29 -15.79
N GLU A 193 1.62 -0.28 -14.93
CA GLU A 193 2.57 0.10 -13.92
C GLU A 193 2.11 -0.42 -12.55
N ARG A 194 3.08 -0.80 -11.71
CA ARG A 194 2.80 -1.26 -10.35
C ARG A 194 2.37 -0.09 -9.48
N VAL A 195 1.14 -0.18 -9.00
CA VAL A 195 0.54 0.74 -8.03
C VAL A 195 0.81 0.20 -6.62
N PRO A 196 1.64 0.88 -5.80
CA PRO A 196 1.92 0.42 -4.43
C PRO A 196 0.68 0.35 -3.57
N TYR A 197 -0.26 1.29 -3.77
CA TYR A 197 -1.53 1.35 -3.07
C TYR A 197 -2.53 2.18 -3.91
N PRO A 198 -3.76 1.69 -4.16
CA PRO A 198 -4.68 2.37 -5.07
C PRO A 198 -5.40 3.52 -4.37
N ALA A 199 -5.94 4.44 -5.16
CA ALA A 199 -6.87 5.43 -4.67
C ALA A 199 -8.28 4.83 -4.61
N TYR A 200 -9.10 5.23 -3.64
CA TYR A 200 -10.45 4.72 -3.49
C TYR A 200 -11.47 5.85 -3.51
N ASP A 201 -12.59 5.61 -4.18
CA ASP A 201 -13.69 6.55 -4.20
C ASP A 201 -14.60 6.34 -2.98
N CYS A 202 -15.20 7.43 -2.49
CA CYS A 202 -16.15 7.36 -1.38
C CYS A 202 -17.38 6.50 -1.78
N PRO A 203 -17.80 5.51 -0.96
CA PRO A 203 -18.91 4.61 -1.31
C PRO A 203 -20.28 5.29 -1.31
N ARG A 204 -20.35 6.58 -0.95
CA ARG A 204 -21.59 7.35 -1.00
C ARG A 204 -21.78 7.89 -2.41
N ASP A 205 -22.85 7.49 -3.09
CA ASP A 205 -23.13 7.84 -4.49
C ASP A 205 -23.11 9.33 -4.80
N ARG A 206 -23.64 10.16 -3.90
CA ARG A 206 -23.66 11.63 -4.08
C ARG A 206 -22.30 12.30 -3.87
N CYS A 207 -21.32 11.59 -3.30
CA CYS A 207 -20.03 12.18 -2.95
C CYS A 207 -18.94 11.77 -3.93
N ARG A 208 -18.72 10.46 -4.14
CA ARG A 208 -17.69 9.84 -5.00
C ARG A 208 -16.32 10.55 -5.01
N ARG A 209 -15.94 11.19 -3.89
CA ARG A 209 -14.65 11.87 -3.78
C ARG A 209 -13.55 10.83 -3.75
N ARG A 210 -12.51 11.07 -4.54
CA ARG A 210 -11.34 10.21 -4.61
C ARG A 210 -10.40 10.45 -3.45
N HIS A 211 -9.99 9.38 -2.80
CA HIS A 211 -9.06 9.41 -1.69
C HIS A 211 -7.77 8.70 -2.07
N ALA A 212 -6.73 9.49 -2.31
CA ALA A 212 -5.36 8.98 -2.34
C ALA A 212 -4.98 8.53 -0.93
N ASP A 213 -4.45 7.31 -0.82
CA ASP A 213 -3.98 6.68 0.43
C ASP A 213 -5.03 6.68 1.57
N ILE A 214 -5.79 5.58 1.69
CA ILE A 214 -6.73 5.38 2.80
C ILE A 214 -6.10 4.68 4.01
N ARG A 215 -4.79 4.41 4.00
CA ARG A 215 -4.11 3.66 5.07
C ARG A 215 -4.23 4.35 6.44
N PRO A 216 -4.09 3.60 7.55
CA PRO A 216 -4.16 4.14 8.91
C PRO A 216 -3.27 5.37 9.10
N GLY A 217 -3.75 6.41 9.76
CA GLY A 217 -2.98 7.63 10.02
C GLY A 217 -3.84 8.84 10.37
N THR A 218 -3.46 10.00 9.83
CA THR A 218 -4.05 11.31 10.14
C THR A 218 -5.57 11.36 9.98
N PHE A 219 -6.12 10.66 8.99
CA PHE A 219 -7.55 10.69 8.65
C PHE A 219 -8.38 9.55 9.25
N GLY A 220 -7.76 8.68 10.05
CA GLY A 220 -8.42 7.53 10.67
C GLY A 220 -7.46 6.38 10.97
N LEU A 221 -7.70 5.64 12.05
CA LEU A 221 -6.90 4.46 12.40
C LEU A 221 -7.43 3.21 11.72
N VAL A 222 -8.63 2.76 12.11
CA VAL A 222 -9.33 1.60 11.52
C VAL A 222 -10.35 2.02 10.47
N ARG A 223 -10.95 3.20 10.67
CA ARG A 223 -11.90 3.80 9.74
C ARG A 223 -11.60 5.28 9.54
N ARG A 224 -11.65 5.71 8.29
CA ARG A 224 -11.55 7.09 7.83
C ARG A 224 -12.95 7.67 7.66
N ARG A 225 -13.14 8.95 7.99
CA ARG A 225 -14.42 9.65 7.73
C ARG A 225 -14.23 10.65 6.59
N CYS A 226 -14.88 10.42 5.45
CA CYS A 226 -14.93 11.39 4.34
C CYS A 226 -15.61 12.68 4.80
N ALA A 227 -15.32 13.80 4.14
CA ALA A 227 -15.99 15.08 4.41
C ALA A 227 -17.53 15.04 4.22
N CYS A 228 -18.06 14.07 3.48
CA CYS A 228 -19.51 13.82 3.39
C CYS A 228 -20.10 13.05 4.60
N GLY A 229 -19.27 12.72 5.59
CA GLY A 229 -19.64 11.96 6.79
C GLY A 229 -19.53 10.44 6.66
N GLN A 230 -19.37 9.90 5.45
CA GLN A 230 -19.30 8.45 5.21
C GLN A 230 -18.01 7.85 5.78
N ARG A 231 -18.12 6.66 6.40
CA ARG A 231 -16.97 5.92 6.95
C ARG A 231 -16.44 4.92 5.93
N MET A 232 -15.13 4.89 5.75
CA MET A 232 -14.40 3.97 4.88
C MET A 232 -13.40 3.17 5.73
N PRO A 233 -13.21 1.87 5.49
CA PRO A 233 -12.13 1.12 6.11
C PRO A 233 -10.77 1.69 5.70
N THR A 234 -9.75 1.57 6.53
CA THR A 234 -8.37 1.99 6.22
C THR A 234 -7.44 0.83 5.90
N LEU A 235 -7.85 -0.40 6.23
CA LEU A 235 -7.05 -1.62 6.08
C LEU A 235 -7.62 -2.47 4.95
N LEU A 236 -6.76 -2.94 4.04
CA LEU A 236 -7.16 -3.82 2.94
C LEU A 236 -7.73 -5.14 3.46
N MET A 237 -7.20 -5.65 4.58
CA MET A 237 -7.72 -6.86 5.23
C MET A 237 -9.16 -6.73 5.75
N LEU A 238 -9.60 -5.52 6.09
CA LEU A 238 -10.97 -5.26 6.55
C LEU A 238 -11.93 -4.96 5.39
N MET A 239 -11.42 -4.94 4.16
CA MET A 239 -12.23 -4.86 2.95
C MET A 239 -12.69 -6.28 2.61
N GLY A 240 -13.80 -6.68 3.23
CA GLY A 240 -14.50 -7.92 2.88
C GLY A 240 -15.17 -7.81 1.51
N LYS A 241 -15.77 -8.90 1.02
CA LYS A 241 -16.48 -8.93 -0.27
C LYS A 241 -17.52 -7.81 -0.41
N ASP A 242 -18.25 -7.51 0.65
CA ASP A 242 -19.34 -6.51 0.63
C ASP A 242 -18.89 -5.07 0.83
N THR A 243 -17.63 -4.84 1.22
CA THR A 243 -17.04 -3.51 1.45
C THR A 243 -15.94 -3.15 0.45
N ARG A 244 -15.89 -3.87 -0.69
CA ARG A 244 -14.98 -3.62 -1.80
C ARG A 244 -15.25 -2.22 -2.37
N LEU A 245 -14.33 -1.30 -2.13
CA LEU A 245 -14.32 0.00 -2.77
C LEU A 245 -13.66 -0.14 -4.14
N SER A 246 -14.18 0.59 -5.14
CA SER A 246 -13.55 0.66 -6.45
C SER A 246 -12.17 1.33 -6.34
N GLY A 247 -11.12 0.55 -6.55
CA GLY A 247 -9.75 1.04 -6.61
C GLY A 247 -9.50 1.75 -7.93
N HIS A 248 -8.69 2.79 -7.90
CA HIS A 248 -8.24 3.55 -9.06
C HIS A 248 -6.73 3.66 -9.08
N CYS A 249 -6.16 3.68 -10.28
CA CYS A 249 -4.74 3.91 -10.47
C CYS A 249 -4.35 5.32 -9.98
N VAL A 250 -3.25 5.42 -9.23
CA VAL A 250 -2.71 6.68 -8.71
C VAL A 250 -1.80 7.41 -9.69
N HIS A 251 -1.38 6.75 -10.77
CA HIS A 251 -0.52 7.36 -11.79
C HIS A 251 -1.30 8.45 -12.53
N ALA A 252 -0.69 9.63 -12.68
CA ALA A 252 -1.32 10.82 -13.25
C ALA A 252 -1.78 10.64 -14.69
N HIS A 253 -1.11 9.78 -15.46
CA HIS A 253 -1.43 9.50 -16.86
C HIS A 253 -2.55 8.45 -17.03
N CYS A 254 -2.99 7.78 -15.97
CA CYS A 254 -3.95 6.69 -16.05
C CYS A 254 -5.28 7.02 -15.38
N GLY A 255 -5.33 7.09 -14.05
CA GLY A 255 -6.56 7.38 -13.29
C GLY A 255 -7.74 6.40 -13.47
N LYS A 256 -7.58 5.34 -14.28
CA LYS A 256 -8.63 4.37 -14.62
C LYS A 256 -8.95 3.42 -13.45
N PRO A 257 -10.18 2.87 -13.38
CA PRO A 257 -10.55 1.88 -12.37
C PRO A 257 -9.69 0.64 -12.49
N MET A 258 -9.29 0.10 -11.35
CA MET A 258 -8.62 -1.19 -11.23
C MET A 258 -9.68 -2.28 -11.02
N ASN A 259 -9.36 -3.52 -11.40
CA ASN A 259 -10.24 -4.66 -11.15
C ASN A 259 -10.57 -4.76 -9.65
N GLN A 260 -11.80 -5.14 -9.30
CA GLN A 260 -12.23 -5.28 -7.90
C GLN A 260 -11.42 -6.35 -7.14
N ASP A 261 -10.79 -7.28 -7.86
CA ASP A 261 -9.89 -8.30 -7.30
C ASP A 261 -8.40 -7.88 -7.32
N ALA A 262 -8.08 -6.67 -7.78
CA ALA A 262 -6.72 -6.15 -7.71
C ALA A 262 -6.25 -6.07 -6.25
N GLY A 263 -5.12 -6.71 -5.94
CA GLY A 263 -4.60 -6.80 -4.57
C GLY A 263 -4.89 -8.12 -3.84
N HIS A 264 -5.54 -9.06 -4.52
CA HIS A 264 -5.90 -10.36 -3.95
C HIS A 264 -5.20 -11.56 -4.60
N MET A 265 -4.61 -11.40 -5.79
CA MET A 265 -3.90 -12.45 -6.52
C MET A 265 -2.63 -11.88 -7.17
N SER A 266 -1.55 -12.67 -7.20
CA SER A 266 -0.33 -12.30 -7.90
C SER A 266 -0.50 -12.55 -9.40
N GLU A 267 -0.04 -11.63 -10.24
CA GLU A 267 -0.08 -11.79 -11.70
C GLU A 267 1.30 -12.27 -12.21
N VAL A 268 1.29 -13.29 -13.07
CA VAL A 268 2.47 -13.85 -13.75
C VAL A 268 2.28 -13.66 -15.25
N ILE A 269 3.28 -13.10 -15.93
CA ILE A 269 3.26 -12.82 -17.36
C ILE A 269 4.36 -13.64 -18.03
N LEU A 270 3.99 -14.48 -18.99
CA LEU A 270 4.89 -15.36 -19.75
C LEU A 270 4.82 -15.02 -21.24
N PRO A 271 5.73 -14.20 -21.77
CA PRO A 271 5.89 -14.00 -23.20
C PRO A 271 6.64 -15.17 -23.83
N LEU A 272 6.07 -15.75 -24.89
CA LEU A 272 6.70 -16.74 -25.75
C LEU A 272 7.33 -16.04 -26.96
N ILE A 273 8.64 -16.20 -27.11
CA ILE A 273 9.48 -15.62 -28.16
C ILE A 273 10.02 -16.76 -29.02
N GLY A 274 10.16 -16.57 -30.33
CA GLY A 274 10.72 -17.60 -31.22
C GLY A 274 10.38 -17.35 -32.68
N GLY A 275 11.04 -18.09 -33.57
CA GLY A 275 10.84 -17.99 -35.01
C GLY A 275 9.42 -18.35 -35.44
N ARG A 276 9.05 -17.96 -36.67
CA ARG A 276 7.82 -18.46 -37.31
C ARG A 276 7.95 -19.97 -37.50
N ALA A 277 6.90 -20.74 -37.20
CA ALA A 277 6.92 -22.22 -37.20
C ALA A 277 7.89 -22.89 -36.20
N ALA A 278 8.40 -22.14 -35.20
CA ALA A 278 9.21 -22.72 -34.12
C ALA A 278 8.40 -23.55 -33.10
N GLY A 279 7.08 -23.61 -33.22
CA GLY A 279 6.22 -24.37 -32.28
C GLY A 279 5.69 -23.59 -31.08
N LYS A 280 5.74 -22.25 -31.09
CA LYS A 280 5.24 -21.40 -29.98
C LYS A 280 3.78 -21.68 -29.61
N THR A 281 2.89 -21.70 -30.60
CA THR A 281 1.45 -21.91 -30.38
C THR A 281 1.15 -23.32 -29.88
N GLN A 282 1.85 -24.34 -30.40
CA GLN A 282 1.76 -25.72 -29.91
C GLN A 282 2.26 -25.82 -28.46
N LEU A 283 3.39 -25.18 -28.15
CA LEU A 283 3.91 -25.14 -26.77
C LEU A 283 2.92 -24.44 -25.83
N MET A 284 2.34 -23.31 -26.23
CA MET A 284 1.30 -22.62 -25.44
C MET A 284 0.10 -23.53 -25.15
N ALA A 285 -0.39 -24.24 -26.16
CA ALA A 285 -1.47 -25.22 -25.99
C ALA A 285 -1.07 -26.32 -24.99
N ALA A 286 0.10 -26.92 -25.18
CA ALA A 286 0.64 -27.98 -24.33
C ALA A 286 0.83 -27.50 -22.88
N MET A 287 1.23 -26.24 -22.66
CA MET A 287 1.33 -25.65 -21.33
C MET A 287 -0.03 -25.53 -20.64
N VAL A 288 -1.04 -25.03 -21.35
CA VAL A 288 -2.40 -24.86 -20.81
C VAL A 288 -2.98 -26.24 -20.47
N LYS A 289 -2.85 -27.21 -21.37
CA LYS A 289 -3.31 -28.58 -21.17
C LYS A 289 -2.58 -29.30 -20.03
N SER A 290 -1.27 -29.12 -19.90
CA SER A 290 -0.49 -29.65 -18.77
C SER A 290 -0.97 -29.10 -17.43
N LEU A 291 -1.36 -27.83 -17.35
CA LEU A 291 -1.96 -27.24 -16.15
C LEU A 291 -3.36 -27.77 -15.85
N GLU A 292 -4.15 -28.10 -16.87
CA GLU A 292 -5.46 -28.75 -16.72
C GLU A 292 -5.34 -30.17 -16.20
N ASP A 293 -4.43 -30.95 -16.79
CA ASP A 293 -4.17 -32.33 -16.38
C ASP A 293 -3.66 -32.35 -14.93
N ALA A 294 -2.74 -31.44 -14.59
CA ALA A 294 -2.27 -31.27 -13.22
C ALA A 294 -3.41 -30.86 -12.26
N ALA A 295 -4.35 -30.01 -12.69
CA ALA A 295 -5.52 -29.66 -11.87
C ALA A 295 -6.48 -30.84 -11.67
N ALA A 296 -6.67 -31.68 -12.69
CA ALA A 296 -7.50 -32.88 -12.64
C ALA A 296 -6.90 -33.96 -11.72
N ASP A 297 -5.57 -34.10 -11.71
CA ASP A 297 -4.82 -35.04 -10.88
C ASP A 297 -4.65 -34.57 -9.40
N GLY A 298 -5.40 -33.56 -8.98
CA GLY A 298 -5.41 -33.05 -7.60
C GLY A 298 -4.41 -31.92 -7.32
N GLY A 299 -3.81 -31.35 -8.36
CA GLY A 299 -2.95 -30.16 -8.29
C GLY A 299 -3.73 -28.84 -8.16
N ALA A 300 -3.11 -27.74 -8.57
CA ALA A 300 -3.68 -26.41 -8.40
C ALA A 300 -4.92 -26.20 -9.28
N GLU A 301 -6.07 -25.81 -8.69
CA GLU A 301 -7.31 -25.56 -9.43
C GLU A 301 -7.09 -24.52 -10.54
N LEU A 302 -7.45 -24.88 -11.77
CA LEU A 302 -7.41 -24.00 -12.93
C LEU A 302 -8.81 -23.47 -13.22
N ARG A 303 -8.96 -22.14 -13.26
CA ARG A 303 -10.20 -21.48 -13.67
C ARG A 303 -9.92 -20.46 -14.75
N LEU A 304 -10.55 -20.63 -15.92
CA LEU A 304 -10.47 -19.65 -17.00
C LEU A 304 -10.94 -18.28 -16.51
N ALA A 305 -10.22 -17.22 -16.90
CA ALA A 305 -10.51 -15.87 -16.46
C ALA A 305 -11.81 -15.33 -17.07
N ASP A 306 -12.06 -15.64 -18.35
CA ASP A 306 -13.12 -15.05 -19.16
C ASP A 306 -13.82 -16.09 -20.08
N PRO A 307 -15.07 -15.84 -20.54
CA PRO A 307 -15.78 -16.74 -21.46
C PRO A 307 -15.09 -16.90 -22.82
N GLU A 308 -14.43 -15.85 -23.33
CA GLU A 308 -13.68 -15.86 -24.60
C GLU A 308 -12.49 -16.83 -24.56
N SER A 309 -11.96 -17.12 -23.36
CA SER A 309 -10.92 -18.12 -23.16
C SER A 309 -11.42 -19.56 -23.33
N ARG A 310 -12.75 -19.82 -23.31
CA ARG A 310 -13.31 -21.17 -23.52
C ARG A 310 -13.28 -21.58 -24.99
N ASP A 311 -13.74 -20.71 -25.87
CA ASP A 311 -13.72 -20.95 -27.32
C ASP A 311 -12.27 -21.09 -27.83
N ALA A 312 -11.36 -20.32 -27.24
CA ALA A 312 -9.94 -20.41 -27.53
C ALA A 312 -9.28 -21.72 -27.06
N GLN A 313 -9.74 -22.26 -25.94
CA GLN A 313 -9.27 -23.53 -25.37
C GLN A 313 -9.68 -24.72 -26.24
N GLU A 314 -10.91 -24.72 -26.78
CA GLU A 314 -11.34 -25.77 -27.72
C GLU A 314 -10.46 -25.79 -28.97
N VAL A 315 -10.11 -24.61 -29.51
CA VAL A 315 -9.20 -24.50 -30.65
C VAL A 315 -7.76 -24.92 -30.30
N LEU A 316 -7.30 -24.67 -29.08
CA LEU A 316 -5.97 -25.12 -28.63
C LEU A 316 -5.88 -26.64 -28.47
N ASN A 317 -6.94 -27.28 -27.98
CA ASN A 317 -7.02 -28.73 -27.89
C ASN A 317 -7.03 -29.36 -29.29
N GLU A 318 -7.79 -28.79 -30.23
CA GLU A 318 -7.78 -29.21 -31.65
C GLU A 318 -6.36 -29.10 -32.26
N VAL A 319 -5.59 -28.07 -31.91
CA VAL A 319 -4.21 -27.89 -32.37
C VAL A 319 -3.24 -28.94 -31.81
N LEU A 320 -3.48 -29.47 -30.61
CA LEU A 320 -2.67 -30.54 -30.00
C LEU A 320 -3.02 -31.93 -30.54
N GLU A 321 -4.28 -32.17 -30.88
CA GLU A 321 -4.76 -33.45 -31.43
C GLU A 321 -4.30 -33.69 -32.88
N ILE A 322 -3.99 -32.62 -33.63
CA ILE A 322 -3.42 -32.73 -34.98
C ILE A 322 -1.92 -33.09 -34.87
N GLN A 323 -1.64 -34.38 -34.67
CA GLN A 323 -0.28 -34.93 -34.70
C GLN A 323 0.44 -34.53 -36.01
N GLY A 324 1.52 -33.76 -35.88
CA GLY A 324 2.55 -33.61 -36.92
C GLY A 324 2.29 -32.66 -38.10
N HIS A 325 1.15 -31.95 -38.20
CA HIS A 325 0.83 -31.18 -39.42
C HIS A 325 0.17 -29.82 -39.23
N THR A 326 0.60 -29.00 -38.27
CA THR A 326 0.18 -27.59 -38.26
C THR A 326 0.98 -26.78 -39.28
N ARG A 327 0.41 -26.60 -40.48
CA ARG A 327 0.78 -25.49 -41.37
C ARG A 327 0.66 -24.15 -40.60
N PRO A 328 1.38 -23.09 -41.00
CA PRO A 328 1.30 -21.78 -40.36
C PRO A 328 -0.16 -21.35 -40.16
N THR A 329 -0.52 -21.09 -38.92
CA THR A 329 -1.87 -20.85 -38.41
C THR A 329 -2.63 -19.82 -39.26
N GLN A 330 -3.70 -20.26 -39.97
CA GLN A 330 -4.57 -19.39 -40.79
C GLN A 330 -5.79 -18.82 -40.03
N LYS A 331 -6.09 -19.31 -38.82
CA LYS A 331 -7.15 -18.75 -37.95
C LYS A 331 -6.53 -17.76 -36.95
N ASP A 332 -7.17 -16.61 -36.76
CA ASP A 332 -6.83 -15.63 -35.73
C ASP A 332 -7.08 -16.22 -34.33
N LEU A 333 -6.16 -17.04 -33.82
CA LEU A 333 -6.17 -17.47 -32.41
C LEU A 333 -5.93 -16.25 -31.49
N PRO A 334 -6.56 -16.21 -30.30
CA PRO A 334 -6.42 -15.07 -29.41
C PRO A 334 -4.98 -14.91 -28.91
N ARG A 335 -4.51 -13.66 -28.97
CA ARG A 335 -3.11 -13.25 -28.76
C ARG A 335 -2.60 -13.46 -27.33
N ALA A 336 -3.50 -13.67 -26.38
CA ALA A 336 -3.19 -13.82 -24.97
C ALA A 336 -4.19 -14.78 -24.29
N HIS A 337 -3.69 -15.74 -23.52
CA HIS A 337 -4.52 -16.66 -22.73
C HIS A 337 -4.35 -16.35 -21.26
N SER A 338 -5.49 -16.08 -20.59
CA SER A 338 -5.53 -15.68 -19.19
C SER A 338 -6.26 -16.72 -18.36
N PHE A 339 -5.60 -17.26 -17.33
CA PHE A 339 -6.19 -18.25 -16.43
C PHE A 339 -5.80 -17.98 -14.98
N VAL A 340 -6.67 -18.40 -14.06
CA VAL A 340 -6.44 -18.34 -12.62
C VAL A 340 -5.96 -19.71 -12.15
N LEU A 341 -4.75 -19.77 -11.61
CA LEU A 341 -4.13 -20.98 -11.07
C LEU A 341 -4.14 -20.97 -9.54
N GLY A 342 -4.60 -22.05 -8.92
CA GLY A 342 -4.55 -22.31 -7.47
C GLY A 342 -5.84 -22.03 -6.70
N THR A 343 -5.85 -22.44 -5.43
CA THR A 343 -6.99 -22.34 -4.52
C THR A 343 -6.74 -21.37 -3.37
N GLY A 344 -7.81 -20.76 -2.84
CA GLY A 344 -7.76 -19.96 -1.61
C GLY A 344 -6.85 -18.72 -1.69
N ARG A 345 -5.79 -18.69 -0.86
CA ARG A 345 -4.86 -17.54 -0.72
C ARG A 345 -3.65 -17.60 -1.67
N GLY A 346 -3.48 -18.70 -2.41
CA GLY A 346 -2.37 -18.92 -3.35
C GLY A 346 -2.73 -18.66 -4.81
N ARG A 347 -3.90 -18.05 -5.09
CA ARG A 347 -4.38 -17.84 -6.46
C ARG A 347 -3.45 -16.89 -7.22
N ARG A 348 -3.06 -17.28 -8.42
CA ARG A 348 -2.26 -16.47 -9.34
C ARG A 348 -3.03 -16.27 -10.63
N LEU A 349 -3.02 -15.07 -11.18
CA LEU A 349 -3.48 -14.81 -12.55
C LEU A 349 -2.28 -15.02 -13.47
N VAL A 350 -2.39 -15.90 -14.44
CA VAL A 350 -1.32 -16.15 -15.39
C VAL A 350 -1.76 -15.69 -16.76
N HIS A 351 -0.92 -14.90 -17.41
CA HIS A 351 -1.11 -14.42 -18.78
C HIS A 351 0.01 -14.98 -19.65
N VAL A 352 -0.38 -15.80 -20.62
CA VAL A 352 0.54 -16.38 -21.61
C VAL A 352 0.35 -15.64 -22.93
N PHE A 353 1.43 -15.08 -23.47
CA PHE A 353 1.40 -14.27 -24.69
C PHE A 353 2.22 -14.93 -25.80
N ASP A 354 1.59 -15.23 -26.94
CA ASP A 354 2.31 -15.67 -28.14
C ASP A 354 2.80 -14.44 -28.90
N THR A 355 4.11 -14.14 -28.80
CA THR A 355 4.69 -13.05 -29.59
C THR A 355 4.99 -13.58 -31.00
N ALA A 356 4.04 -13.43 -31.91
CA ALA A 356 4.31 -13.67 -33.32
C ALA A 356 5.39 -12.68 -33.79
N GLY A 357 6.62 -13.16 -34.00
CA GLY A 357 7.83 -12.37 -34.30
C GLY A 357 7.81 -11.52 -35.58
N GLU A 358 6.66 -11.28 -36.21
CA GLU A 358 6.49 -10.53 -37.46
C GLU A 358 5.41 -9.42 -37.39
N ARG A 359 4.75 -9.17 -36.25
CA ARG A 359 3.65 -8.18 -36.18
C ARG A 359 3.86 -7.15 -35.05
N PHE A 360 4.78 -6.22 -35.30
CA PHE A 360 5.13 -5.07 -34.45
C PHE A 360 4.77 -3.71 -35.12
N VAL A 361 3.61 -3.61 -35.78
CA VAL A 361 3.31 -2.43 -36.62
C VAL A 361 2.01 -1.68 -36.29
N ASN A 362 1.05 -2.20 -35.50
CA ASN A 362 -0.24 -1.50 -35.29
C ASN A 362 -0.59 -1.11 -33.85
N ARG A 363 -1.23 0.06 -33.69
CA ARG A 363 -1.53 0.77 -32.41
C ARG A 363 -2.29 -0.04 -31.33
N GLU A 364 -2.97 -1.14 -31.69
CA GLU A 364 -3.58 -2.09 -30.74
C GLU A 364 -2.55 -3.01 -30.05
N GLU A 365 -1.30 -3.05 -30.53
CA GLU A 365 -0.18 -3.81 -29.96
C GLU A 365 0.37 -3.19 -28.66
N THR A 366 0.02 -1.95 -28.34
CA THR A 366 0.59 -1.22 -27.19
C THR A 366 0.30 -1.90 -25.84
N ASP A 367 -0.82 -2.62 -25.70
CA ASP A 367 -1.18 -3.30 -24.45
C ASP A 367 -0.31 -4.56 -24.24
N ALA A 368 -0.23 -5.45 -25.22
CA ALA A 368 0.63 -6.64 -25.18
C ALA A 368 2.11 -6.28 -24.93
N LEU A 369 2.60 -5.21 -25.57
CA LEU A 369 3.97 -4.71 -25.37
C LEU A 369 4.19 -4.13 -23.97
N ARG A 370 3.15 -3.54 -23.35
CA ARG A 370 3.22 -3.06 -21.96
C ARG A 370 3.19 -4.20 -20.94
N TYR A 371 2.52 -5.33 -21.22
CA TYR A 371 2.60 -6.53 -20.37
C TYR A 371 4.01 -7.14 -20.34
N ILE A 372 4.71 -7.18 -21.48
CA ILE A 372 6.08 -7.70 -21.58
C ILE A 372 7.06 -6.93 -20.66
N ARG A 373 6.82 -5.64 -20.41
CA ARG A 373 7.65 -4.82 -19.51
C ARG A 373 7.72 -5.35 -18.08
N GLU A 374 6.64 -5.98 -17.62
CA GLU A 374 6.50 -6.48 -16.26
C GLU A 374 6.77 -8.00 -16.16
N ALA A 375 7.06 -8.66 -17.28
CA ALA A 375 7.43 -10.06 -17.32
C ALA A 375 8.77 -10.30 -16.59
N ARG A 376 8.81 -11.36 -15.77
CA ARG A 376 10.00 -11.80 -15.02
C ARG A 376 10.55 -13.12 -15.54
N THR A 377 9.73 -13.87 -16.25
CA THR A 377 10.07 -15.15 -16.87
C THR A 377 9.77 -15.03 -18.34
N PHE A 378 10.76 -15.23 -19.18
CA PHE A 378 10.65 -15.23 -20.63
C PHE A 378 10.79 -16.66 -21.13
N VAL A 379 10.05 -17.00 -22.18
CA VAL A 379 10.17 -18.30 -22.85
C VAL A 379 10.71 -18.04 -24.25
N PHE A 380 11.85 -18.65 -24.58
CA PHE A 380 12.39 -18.68 -25.93
C PHE A 380 12.22 -20.08 -26.53
N VAL A 381 11.46 -20.17 -27.61
CA VAL A 381 11.19 -21.40 -28.33
C VAL A 381 12.20 -21.52 -29.47
N LEU A 382 13.11 -22.47 -29.31
CA LEU A 382 14.19 -22.77 -30.24
C LEU A 382 13.80 -23.99 -31.07
N ASP A 383 13.82 -23.84 -32.40
CA ASP A 383 13.67 -24.96 -33.32
C ASP A 383 15.04 -25.43 -33.79
N PRO A 384 15.51 -26.63 -33.39
CA PRO A 384 16.82 -27.10 -33.81
C PRO A 384 16.91 -27.33 -35.32
N MET A 385 15.78 -27.55 -36.01
CA MET A 385 15.71 -27.72 -37.45
C MET A 385 15.92 -26.41 -38.23
N ALA A 386 15.93 -25.26 -37.54
CA ALA A 386 16.19 -23.96 -38.16
C ALA A 386 17.69 -23.73 -38.48
N VAL A 387 18.58 -24.58 -37.95
CA VAL A 387 20.03 -24.42 -38.04
C VAL A 387 20.60 -25.37 -39.09
N ASP A 388 21.43 -24.87 -40.02
CA ASP A 388 22.03 -25.69 -41.08
C ASP A 388 22.91 -26.83 -40.54
N ALA A 389 23.56 -26.61 -39.40
CA ALA A 389 24.37 -27.62 -38.71
C ALA A 389 23.54 -28.85 -38.29
N PHE A 390 22.24 -28.69 -38.02
CA PHE A 390 21.33 -29.79 -37.74
C PHE A 390 21.15 -30.69 -38.98
N TRP A 391 20.89 -30.09 -40.14
CA TRP A 391 20.69 -30.82 -41.41
C TRP A 391 21.96 -31.49 -41.90
N THR A 392 23.11 -30.84 -41.74
CA THR A 392 24.43 -31.40 -42.10
C THR A 392 24.69 -32.73 -41.37
N ARG A 393 24.13 -32.90 -40.17
CA ARG A 393 24.27 -34.13 -39.36
C ARG A 393 23.20 -35.17 -39.64
N LEU A 394 22.04 -34.74 -40.12
CA LEU A 394 20.97 -35.64 -40.54
C LEU A 394 21.33 -36.40 -41.84
N ASP A 395 22.08 -35.77 -42.74
CA ASP A 395 22.42 -36.29 -44.07
C ASP A 395 23.37 -37.52 -44.04
N ALA A 396 23.86 -37.95 -42.86
CA ALA A 396 24.78 -39.08 -42.68
C ALA A 396 24.06 -40.43 -42.35
N GLU A 397 23.03 -40.82 -43.11
CA GLU A 397 22.21 -42.06 -42.97
C GLU A 397 20.89 -41.97 -42.14
N GLY A 398 20.28 -40.79 -41.99
CA GLY A 398 19.02 -40.62 -41.27
C GLY A 398 17.71 -40.71 -42.10
N PRO A 399 16.55 -41.02 -41.50
CA PRO A 399 15.24 -40.97 -42.18
C PRO A 399 14.85 -39.55 -42.60
N LYS A 400 14.10 -39.44 -43.72
CA LYS A 400 13.59 -38.17 -44.28
C LYS A 400 12.73 -37.41 -43.28
N VAL A 401 13.29 -36.39 -42.64
CA VAL A 401 12.52 -35.36 -41.90
C VAL A 401 12.08 -34.31 -42.92
N ASP A 402 10.81 -33.91 -42.87
CA ASP A 402 10.29 -32.87 -43.76
C ASP A 402 10.90 -31.50 -43.41
N ARG A 403 11.74 -30.98 -44.31
CA ARG A 403 12.37 -29.66 -44.18
C ARG A 403 11.34 -28.52 -44.12
N THR A 404 10.13 -28.71 -44.64
CA THR A 404 9.09 -27.69 -44.62
C THR A 404 8.54 -27.42 -43.22
N LEU A 405 8.81 -28.31 -42.26
CA LEU A 405 8.46 -28.13 -40.86
C LEU A 405 9.45 -27.21 -40.11
N ALA A 406 10.62 -26.93 -40.66
CA ALA A 406 11.63 -26.08 -40.00
C ALA A 406 11.18 -24.61 -39.90
N SER A 407 11.61 -23.93 -38.84
CA SER A 407 11.52 -22.48 -38.78
C SER A 407 12.33 -21.85 -39.92
N THR A 408 11.79 -20.77 -40.48
CA THR A 408 12.33 -20.10 -41.66
C THR A 408 13.38 -19.04 -41.35
N VAL A 409 13.65 -18.81 -40.06
CA VAL A 409 14.51 -17.72 -39.57
C VAL A 409 15.51 -18.29 -38.58
N ASP A 410 16.75 -17.83 -38.70
CA ASP A 410 17.82 -18.23 -37.80
C ASP A 410 17.48 -17.89 -36.32
N PRO A 411 17.68 -18.83 -35.38
CA PRO A 411 17.39 -18.59 -33.97
C PRO A 411 18.19 -17.44 -33.33
N GLU A 412 19.43 -17.21 -33.74
CA GLU A 412 20.27 -16.11 -33.21
C GLU A 412 19.67 -14.76 -33.59
N ASP A 413 19.26 -14.61 -34.86
CA ASP A 413 18.63 -13.39 -35.37
C ASP A 413 17.31 -13.08 -34.67
N VAL A 414 16.48 -14.11 -34.45
CA VAL A 414 15.21 -13.95 -33.72
C VAL A 414 15.49 -13.49 -32.29
N PHE A 415 16.41 -14.16 -31.60
CA PHE A 415 16.75 -13.83 -30.22
C PHE A 415 17.28 -12.39 -30.10
N ALA A 416 18.24 -12.01 -30.95
CA ALA A 416 18.81 -10.67 -30.95
C ALA A 416 17.76 -9.58 -31.18
N ARG A 417 16.86 -9.75 -32.15
CA ARG A 417 15.76 -8.80 -32.41
C ARG A 417 14.79 -8.71 -31.24
N SER A 418 14.43 -9.85 -30.65
CA SER A 418 13.49 -9.90 -29.53
C SER A 418 14.08 -9.27 -28.26
N VAL A 419 15.33 -9.57 -27.92
CA VAL A 419 16.05 -8.93 -26.81
C VAL A 419 16.13 -7.42 -27.00
N GLN A 420 16.50 -6.95 -28.19
CA GLN A 420 16.61 -5.52 -28.48
C GLN A 420 15.24 -4.82 -28.32
N THR A 421 14.18 -5.47 -28.78
CA THR A 421 12.81 -4.98 -28.63
C THR A 421 12.41 -4.86 -27.15
N VAL A 422 12.68 -5.89 -26.35
CA VAL A 422 12.38 -5.93 -24.92
C VAL A 422 13.23 -4.90 -24.13
N ARG A 423 14.50 -4.72 -24.50
CA ARG A 423 15.38 -3.68 -23.91
C ARG A 423 14.88 -2.27 -24.20
N THR A 424 14.43 -2.02 -25.43
CA THR A 424 13.88 -0.71 -25.84
C THR A 424 12.63 -0.36 -25.02
N MET A 425 11.86 -1.36 -24.57
CA MET A 425 10.71 -1.17 -23.68
C MET A 425 11.09 -0.90 -22.21
N GLY A 426 12.38 -0.94 -21.87
CA GLY A 426 12.89 -0.66 -20.54
C GLY A 426 12.80 -1.84 -19.57
N THR A 427 12.64 -3.07 -20.06
CA THR A 427 12.66 -4.27 -19.23
C THR A 427 14.09 -4.61 -18.79
N ARG A 428 14.23 -4.99 -17.52
CA ARG A 428 15.51 -5.40 -16.92
C ARG A 428 15.73 -6.90 -17.08
N LEU A 429 16.29 -7.30 -18.21
CA LEU A 429 16.60 -8.71 -18.52
C LEU A 429 17.57 -9.33 -17.51
N ASP A 430 18.50 -8.54 -16.96
CA ASP A 430 19.46 -8.93 -15.91
C ASP A 430 18.80 -9.47 -14.62
N ARG A 431 17.52 -9.18 -14.42
CA ARG A 431 16.71 -9.64 -13.27
C ARG A 431 15.59 -10.59 -13.67
N SER A 432 15.60 -11.02 -14.91
CA SER A 432 14.62 -11.92 -15.50
C SER A 432 15.22 -13.30 -15.72
N ARG A 433 14.34 -14.29 -15.77
CA ARG A 433 14.63 -15.69 -16.01
C ARG A 433 14.28 -16.02 -17.46
N LEU A 434 15.06 -16.87 -18.11
CA LEU A 434 14.83 -17.34 -19.48
C LEU A 434 14.68 -18.87 -19.49
N ALA A 435 13.51 -19.36 -19.89
CA ALA A 435 13.32 -20.75 -20.27
C ALA A 435 13.58 -20.89 -21.77
N VAL A 436 14.55 -21.72 -22.15
CA VAL A 436 14.79 -22.07 -23.55
C VAL A 436 14.13 -23.42 -23.82
N ALA A 437 13.00 -23.40 -24.51
CA ALA A 437 12.28 -24.57 -24.94
C ALA A 437 12.79 -25.00 -26.33
N VAL A 438 13.67 -26.01 -26.37
CA VAL A 438 14.06 -26.70 -27.59
C VAL A 438 12.86 -27.55 -28.02
N SER A 439 12.16 -27.06 -29.04
CA SER A 439 10.92 -27.63 -29.55
C SER A 439 11.13 -28.91 -30.37
N LYS A 440 10.01 -29.58 -30.70
CA LYS A 440 9.95 -30.72 -31.63
C LYS A 440 10.75 -31.94 -31.19
N ARG A 441 10.92 -32.16 -29.89
CA ARG A 441 11.58 -33.37 -29.34
C ARG A 441 10.91 -34.66 -29.83
N ASP A 442 9.60 -34.65 -30.04
CA ASP A 442 8.81 -35.75 -30.60
C ASP A 442 9.31 -36.19 -31.98
N LEU A 443 9.61 -35.24 -32.88
CA LEU A 443 10.14 -35.54 -34.22
C LEU A 443 11.57 -36.09 -34.21
N LEU A 444 12.28 -35.88 -33.10
CA LEU A 444 13.66 -36.31 -32.87
C LEU A 444 13.74 -37.57 -32.00
N SER A 445 12.62 -37.99 -31.41
CA SER A 445 12.57 -39.13 -30.50
C SER A 445 12.92 -40.43 -31.23
N GLY A 446 13.70 -41.29 -30.56
CA GLY A 446 14.29 -42.50 -31.17
C GLY A 446 15.60 -42.27 -31.97
N ARG A 447 16.14 -41.04 -32.02
CA ARG A 447 17.39 -40.71 -32.75
C ARG A 447 18.44 -40.11 -31.82
N SER A 448 19.16 -40.96 -31.08
CA SER A 448 20.15 -40.55 -30.07
C SER A 448 21.26 -39.63 -30.59
N ALA A 449 21.59 -39.68 -31.89
CA ALA A 449 22.60 -38.80 -32.50
C ALA A 449 22.12 -37.34 -32.68
N LEU A 450 20.80 -37.12 -32.72
CA LEU A 450 20.17 -35.81 -32.97
C LEU A 450 19.61 -35.16 -31.71
N LEU A 451 19.69 -35.85 -30.57
CA LEU A 451 19.32 -35.34 -29.25
C LEU A 451 20.56 -35.18 -28.37
N PRO A 452 20.50 -34.34 -27.33
CA PRO A 452 21.48 -34.33 -26.26
C PRO A 452 21.53 -35.69 -25.53
N ASP A 453 22.69 -36.02 -24.96
CA ASP A 453 22.93 -37.30 -24.29
C ASP A 453 21.97 -37.50 -23.09
N SER A 454 21.65 -36.41 -22.39
CA SER A 454 20.55 -36.32 -21.43
C SER A 454 19.65 -35.12 -21.78
N PRO A 455 18.44 -35.32 -22.33
CA PRO A 455 17.54 -34.23 -22.75
C PRO A 455 16.81 -33.55 -21.60
N ASP A 456 16.82 -34.14 -20.41
CA ASP A 456 16.18 -33.59 -19.22
C ASP A 456 17.18 -32.82 -18.33
N ASP A 457 18.48 -32.91 -18.65
CA ASP A 457 19.55 -32.15 -18.00
C ASP A 457 19.92 -30.88 -18.78
N THR A 458 19.86 -29.74 -18.11
CA THR A 458 20.11 -28.43 -18.70
C THR A 458 21.54 -28.28 -19.24
N GLU A 459 22.55 -28.80 -18.55
CA GLU A 459 23.95 -28.67 -18.98
C GLU A 459 24.26 -29.55 -20.20
N SER A 460 23.67 -30.74 -20.26
CA SER A 460 23.71 -31.60 -21.44
C SER A 460 23.07 -30.92 -22.67
N VAL A 461 21.89 -30.31 -22.52
CA VAL A 461 21.24 -29.56 -23.62
C VAL A 461 22.08 -28.36 -24.04
N ARG A 462 22.63 -27.60 -23.08
CA ARG A 462 23.52 -26.46 -23.31
C ARG A 462 24.76 -26.86 -24.12
N LYS A 463 25.42 -27.95 -23.74
CA LYS A 463 26.59 -28.49 -24.44
C LYS A 463 26.24 -28.92 -25.86
N TRP A 464 25.09 -29.57 -26.03
CA TRP A 464 24.60 -29.95 -27.35
C TRP A 464 24.31 -28.73 -28.24
N LEU A 465 23.61 -27.70 -27.76
CA LEU A 465 23.39 -26.47 -28.54
C LEU A 465 24.71 -25.81 -28.96
N SER A 466 25.68 -25.74 -28.04
CA SER A 466 26.94 -25.03 -28.24
C SER A 466 27.94 -25.78 -29.13
N GLU A 467 28.19 -27.05 -28.84
CA GLU A 467 29.21 -27.87 -29.52
C GLU A 467 28.65 -28.63 -30.71
N ARG A 468 27.37 -29.02 -30.64
CA ARG A 468 26.72 -29.85 -31.66
C ARG A 468 25.91 -29.02 -32.66
N LEU A 469 25.20 -27.98 -32.24
CA LEU A 469 24.45 -27.14 -33.19
C LEU A 469 25.16 -25.84 -33.58
N GLY A 470 26.35 -25.57 -33.02
CA GLY A 470 27.14 -24.39 -33.37
C GLY A 470 26.58 -23.08 -32.82
N LEU A 471 25.58 -23.14 -31.94
CA LEU A 471 24.89 -21.99 -31.34
C LEU A 471 25.58 -21.48 -30.07
N ARG A 472 26.92 -21.58 -29.99
CA ARG A 472 27.67 -21.18 -28.80
C ARG A 472 27.47 -19.70 -28.48
N ASN A 473 27.54 -18.84 -29.50
CA ASN A 473 27.37 -17.41 -29.34
C ASN A 473 25.97 -17.06 -28.82
N LEU A 474 24.94 -17.73 -29.32
CA LEU A 474 23.57 -17.58 -28.82
C LEU A 474 23.44 -17.94 -27.34
N VAL A 475 23.96 -19.10 -26.94
CA VAL A 475 23.92 -19.57 -25.55
C VAL A 475 24.66 -18.60 -24.62
N GLU A 476 25.86 -18.16 -25.00
CA GLU A 476 26.64 -17.19 -24.21
C GLU A 476 25.91 -15.84 -24.12
N THR A 477 25.27 -15.38 -25.20
CA THR A 477 24.48 -14.14 -25.20
C THR A 477 23.27 -14.25 -24.27
N MET A 478 22.60 -15.41 -24.23
CA MET A 478 21.50 -15.66 -23.30
C MET A 478 21.94 -15.53 -21.84
N ASP A 479 23.08 -16.12 -21.46
CA ASP A 479 23.60 -16.04 -20.10
C ASP A 479 24.07 -14.62 -19.72
N LEU A 480 24.55 -13.85 -20.70
CA LEU A 480 24.96 -12.46 -20.47
C LEU A 480 23.76 -11.54 -20.27
N ASP A 481 22.67 -11.79 -20.99
CA ASP A 481 21.51 -10.90 -21.01
C ASP A 481 20.51 -11.18 -19.88
N PHE A 482 20.42 -12.43 -19.41
CA PHE A 482 19.45 -12.88 -18.40
C PHE A 482 20.13 -13.31 -17.10
N GLY A 483 19.42 -13.13 -15.97
CA GLY A 483 19.96 -13.48 -14.65
C GLY A 483 19.94 -14.98 -14.33
N GLU A 484 19.05 -15.74 -14.97
CA GLU A 484 18.95 -17.20 -14.86
C GLU A 484 18.48 -17.76 -16.21
N VAL A 485 19.23 -18.69 -16.79
CA VAL A 485 18.87 -19.36 -18.05
C VAL A 485 18.75 -20.86 -17.81
N ARG A 486 17.67 -21.46 -18.28
CA ARG A 486 17.47 -22.92 -18.21
C ARG A 486 16.97 -23.48 -19.54
N PHE A 487 17.58 -24.58 -19.97
CA PHE A 487 17.29 -25.26 -21.23
C PHE A 487 16.43 -26.50 -20.99
N PHE A 488 15.44 -26.71 -21.85
CA PHE A 488 14.48 -27.82 -21.81
C PHE A 488 14.25 -28.36 -23.22
N CYS A 489 14.31 -29.68 -23.41
CA CYS A 489 13.85 -30.32 -24.63
C CYS A 489 12.37 -30.72 -24.49
N THR A 490 11.49 -30.01 -25.19
CA THR A 490 10.03 -30.14 -25.06
C THR A 490 9.40 -30.81 -26.28
N ALA A 491 8.51 -31.76 -26.03
CA ALA A 491 7.62 -32.35 -27.04
C ALA A 491 6.21 -31.80 -26.83
N ALA A 492 5.76 -30.87 -27.68
CA ALA A 492 4.45 -30.24 -27.57
C ALA A 492 3.36 -31.08 -28.26
N VAL A 493 3.23 -32.34 -27.81
CA VAL A 493 2.27 -33.33 -28.32
C VAL A 493 1.48 -33.94 -27.17
N ALA A 494 0.28 -34.42 -27.48
CA ALA A 494 -0.53 -35.22 -26.57
C ALA A 494 -0.47 -36.71 -26.97
N ASP A 495 -0.52 -37.59 -25.98
CA ASP A 495 -0.67 -39.03 -26.20
C ASP A 495 -2.11 -39.40 -26.61
N ASP A 496 -2.35 -40.69 -26.89
CA ASP A 496 -3.67 -41.21 -27.31
C ASP A 496 -4.75 -41.04 -26.22
N GLU A 497 -4.34 -40.77 -24.98
CA GLU A 497 -5.20 -40.49 -23.83
C GLU A 497 -5.39 -38.98 -23.60
N GLY A 498 -4.81 -38.15 -24.47
CA GLY A 498 -4.91 -36.70 -24.44
C GLY A 498 -4.02 -36.03 -23.38
N ARG A 499 -3.07 -36.75 -22.77
CA ARG A 499 -2.11 -36.20 -21.80
C ARG A 499 -0.89 -35.64 -22.51
N VAL A 500 -0.37 -34.54 -21.99
CA VAL A 500 0.83 -33.90 -22.56
C VAL A 500 2.10 -34.64 -22.15
N ASP A 501 3.09 -34.67 -23.04
CA ASP A 501 4.41 -35.24 -22.76
C ASP A 501 5.04 -34.67 -21.45
N PRO A 502 5.64 -35.52 -20.58
CA PRO A 502 6.21 -35.10 -19.29
C PRO A 502 7.27 -33.99 -19.36
N SER A 503 7.93 -33.84 -20.51
CA SER A 503 8.89 -32.75 -20.73
C SER A 503 8.25 -31.37 -20.64
N VAL A 504 6.99 -31.22 -21.05
CA VAL A 504 6.24 -29.96 -20.97
C VAL A 504 5.86 -29.66 -19.53
N THR A 505 5.47 -30.66 -18.74
CA THR A 505 5.13 -30.49 -17.32
C THR A 505 6.31 -29.94 -16.52
N THR A 506 7.50 -30.53 -16.69
CA THR A 506 8.73 -30.05 -16.04
C THR A 506 9.08 -28.61 -16.42
N PHE A 507 8.87 -28.26 -17.69
CA PHE A 507 9.06 -26.92 -18.21
C PHE A 507 8.06 -25.91 -17.61
N VAL A 508 6.77 -26.26 -17.55
CA VAL A 508 5.70 -25.43 -16.98
C VAL A 508 5.97 -25.16 -15.50
N ASP A 509 6.33 -26.18 -14.72
CA ASP A 509 6.61 -26.04 -13.29
C ASP A 509 7.71 -25.03 -13.02
N TRP A 510 8.80 -25.07 -13.79
CA TRP A 510 9.89 -24.10 -13.64
C TRP A 510 9.44 -22.67 -14.00
N CYS A 511 8.62 -22.53 -15.05
CA CYS A 511 8.10 -21.24 -15.48
C CYS A 511 7.15 -20.61 -14.43
N MET A 512 6.33 -21.43 -13.76
CA MET A 512 5.33 -20.97 -12.79
C MET A 512 5.90 -20.69 -11.39
N ASN A 513 7.05 -21.27 -11.05
CA ASN A 513 7.70 -21.12 -9.73
C ASN A 513 8.60 -19.87 -9.60
N GLY A 514 8.62 -18.98 -10.60
CA GLY A 514 9.45 -17.77 -10.65
C GLY A 514 8.96 -16.55 -9.88
#